data_AF-A8E184-F1
#
_entry.id   AF-A8E184-F1
#
_cell.length_a   1.000
_cell.length_b   1.000
_cell.length_c   1.000
_cell.angle_alpha   90.00
_cell.angle_beta   90.00
_cell.angle_gamma   90.00
#
_symmetry.space_group_name_H-M   'P 1'
#
loop_
_entity.id
_entity.type
_entity.pdbx_description
1 polymer ?
#
loop_
_entity_poly.entity_id
_entity_poly.type
_entity_poly.pdbx_seq_one_letter_code
_entity_poly.pdbx_strand_id
1 'polypeptide(L)'
;LARVGRYKINKKLGLTANPGEPQPTTLTEEDIVATIEYLVRLHQAAQDGDGVSATMTVPGGVEVPVEVDDIDHFGNRRLRTVGELIQNQIRVGLSRMERVVRERMTTQDVEAITP
;
A
#
# COMPACT_ATOMS: atom_id res chain seq x y z
N LEU A 1 -1.19 4.40 -3.94
CA LEU A 1 -2.49 4.09 -3.29
C LEU A 1 -3.71 4.55 -4.08
N ALA A 2 -3.64 5.69 -4.80
CA ALA A 2 -4.81 6.38 -5.37
C ALA A 2 -5.84 6.77 -4.28
N ARG A 3 -6.89 7.50 -4.67
CA ARG A 3 -7.87 8.05 -3.73
C ARG A 3 -8.62 6.97 -2.95
N VAL A 4 -9.08 5.92 -3.63
CA VAL A 4 -9.82 4.81 -3.01
C VAL A 4 -8.93 4.01 -2.05
N GLY A 5 -7.67 3.76 -2.42
CA GLY A 5 -6.73 3.05 -1.56
C GLY A 5 -6.41 3.84 -0.29
N ARG A 6 -6.17 5.15 -0.41
CA ARG A 6 -5.95 6.03 0.76
C ARG A 6 -7.18 6.05 1.68
N TYR A 7 -8.38 6.19 1.11
CA TYR A 7 -9.63 6.14 1.88
C TYR A 7 -9.78 4.82 2.65
N LYS A 8 -9.50 3.67 2.01
CA LYS A 8 -9.59 2.36 2.66
C LYS A 8 -8.60 2.20 3.80
N ILE A 9 -7.35 2.62 3.61
CA ILE A 9 -6.32 2.58 4.66
C ILE A 9 -6.75 3.45 5.85
N ASN A 10 -7.15 4.70 5.60
CA ASN A 10 -7.59 5.59 6.67
C ASN A 10 -8.78 5.01 7.45
N LYS A 11 -9.75 4.42 6.74
CA LYS A 11 -10.90 3.77 7.38
C LYS A 11 -10.51 2.54 8.20
N LYS A 12 -9.59 1.69 7.70
CA LYS A 12 -9.19 0.44 8.37
C LYS A 12 -8.33 0.71 9.61
N LEU A 13 -7.47 1.73 9.56
CA LEU A 13 -6.53 2.05 10.65
C LEU A 13 -7.02 3.16 11.58
N GLY A 14 -8.19 3.76 11.32
CA GLY A 14 -8.73 4.84 12.15
C GLY A 14 -8.02 6.18 11.98
N LEU A 15 -7.28 6.37 10.89
CA LEU A 15 -6.54 7.61 10.62
C LEU A 15 -7.48 8.71 10.15
N THR A 16 -7.50 9.84 10.86
CA THR A 16 -8.33 10.98 10.50
C THR A 16 -7.74 11.72 9.31
N ALA A 17 -8.55 11.90 8.27
CA ALA A 17 -8.23 12.83 7.20
C ALA A 17 -8.55 14.26 7.66
N ASN A 18 -7.57 15.16 7.65
CA ASN A 18 -7.83 16.60 7.83
C ASN A 18 -8.85 17.08 6.78
N PRO A 19 -10.00 17.63 7.20
CA PRO A 19 -10.97 18.17 6.26
C PRO A 19 -10.38 19.37 5.52
N GLY A 20 -10.29 19.29 4.19
CA GLY A 20 -9.85 20.41 3.34
C GLY A 20 -8.44 20.28 2.74
N GLU A 21 -7.64 19.33 3.19
CA GLU A 21 -6.30 19.08 2.63
C GLU A 21 -6.31 17.89 1.64
N PRO A 22 -5.63 18.02 0.48
CA PRO A 22 -5.48 16.91 -0.45
C PRO A 22 -4.67 15.79 0.20
N GLN A 23 -5.31 14.63 0.37
CA GLN A 23 -4.69 13.48 0.99
C GLN A 23 -3.58 12.88 0.09
N PRO A 24 -2.43 12.49 0.65
CA PRO A 24 -1.35 11.89 -0.11
C PRO A 24 -1.82 10.56 -0.71
N THR A 25 -1.36 10.27 -1.93
CA THR A 25 -1.63 8.98 -2.60
C THR A 25 -0.47 7.99 -2.44
N THR A 26 0.57 8.39 -1.71
CA THR A 26 1.69 7.60 -1.24
C THR A 26 1.45 7.13 0.19
N LEU A 27 2.18 6.10 0.61
CA LEU A 27 2.17 5.61 1.98
C LEU A 27 2.95 6.58 2.88
N THR A 28 2.46 6.83 4.10
CA THR A 28 3.17 7.62 5.12
C THR A 28 3.84 6.71 6.15
N GLU A 29 4.77 7.26 6.93
CA GLU A 29 5.38 6.52 8.06
C GLU A 29 4.33 6.09 9.09
N GLU A 30 3.37 6.97 9.38
CA GLU A 30 2.24 6.70 10.27
C GLU A 30 1.41 5.49 9.80
N ASP A 31 1.16 5.36 8.49
CA ASP A 31 0.46 4.19 7.95
C ASP A 31 1.21 2.89 8.27
N ILE A 32 2.54 2.90 8.18
CA ILE A 32 3.39 1.72 8.41
C ILE A 32 3.35 1.33 9.89
N VAL A 33 3.55 2.31 10.79
CA VAL A 33 3.52 2.08 12.24
C VAL A 33 2.16 1.55 12.67
N ALA A 34 1.07 2.19 12.23
CA ALA A 34 -0.29 1.78 12.54
C ALA A 34 -0.61 0.38 11.97
N THR A 35 -0.11 0.04 10.78
CA THR A 35 -0.30 -1.30 10.20
C THR A 35 0.40 -2.39 11.01
N ILE A 36 1.63 -2.13 11.48
CA ILE A 36 2.37 -3.07 12.32
C ILE A 36 1.67 -3.25 13.67
N GLU A 37 1.22 -2.15 14.29
CA GLU A 37 0.46 -2.19 15.53
C GLU A 37 -0.85 -3.00 15.37
N TYR A 38 -1.60 -2.75 14.29
CA TYR A 38 -2.83 -3.49 13.97
C TYR A 38 -2.56 -4.99 13.89
N LEU A 39 -1.49 -5.40 13.21
CA LEU A 39 -1.12 -6.80 13.04
C LEU A 39 -0.73 -7.46 14.38
N VAL A 40 0.02 -6.77 15.22
CA VAL A 40 0.43 -7.28 16.54
C VAL A 40 -0.78 -7.48 17.45
N ARG A 41 -1.70 -6.50 17.50
CA ARG A 41 -2.94 -6.62 18.28
C ARG A 41 -3.83 -7.74 17.75
N LEU A 42 -3.94 -7.89 16.42
CA LEU A 42 -4.69 -8.98 15.80
C LEU A 42 -4.10 -10.34 16.16
N HIS A 43 -2.76 -10.45 16.18
CA HIS A 43 -2.08 -11.69 16.53
C HIS A 43 -2.31 -12.08 18.00
N GLN A 44 -2.25 -11.10 18.92
CA GLN A 44 -2.53 -11.34 20.35
C GLN A 44 -3.98 -11.80 20.56
N ALA A 45 -4.95 -11.10 19.96
CA ALA A 45 -6.37 -11.47 20.02
C ALA A 45 -6.64 -12.88 19.48
N ALA A 46 -5.91 -13.31 18.44
CA ALA A 46 -6.03 -14.67 17.91
C ALA A 46 -5.46 -15.76 18.84
N GLN A 47 -4.50 -15.43 19.71
CA GLN A 47 -3.90 -16.38 20.65
C GLN A 47 -4.73 -16.56 21.93
N ASP A 48 -5.41 -15.51 22.38
CA ASP A 48 -6.18 -15.53 23.63
C ASP A 48 -7.46 -16.37 23.53
N GLY A 49 -7.82 -16.85 22.33
CA GLY A 49 -8.96 -17.76 22.09
C GLY A 49 -10.34 -17.13 22.31
N ASP A 50 -10.37 -15.97 22.97
CA ASP A 50 -11.50 -15.10 23.09
C ASP A 50 -11.61 -14.33 21.78
N GLY A 51 -12.61 -14.64 20.94
CA GLY A 51 -12.88 -13.95 19.67
C GLY A 51 -13.30 -12.49 19.84
N VAL A 52 -12.77 -11.82 20.85
CA VAL A 52 -13.00 -10.43 21.21
C VAL A 52 -12.34 -9.59 20.14
N SER A 53 -13.17 -8.82 19.43
CA SER A 53 -12.75 -7.70 18.61
C SER A 53 -11.88 -6.78 19.47
N ALA A 54 -10.55 -6.95 19.39
CA ALA A 54 -9.63 -6.01 19.99
C ALA A 54 -9.88 -4.66 19.33
N THR A 55 -9.89 -3.58 20.09
CA THR A 55 -9.97 -2.24 19.50
C THR A 55 -8.58 -1.65 19.42
N MET A 56 -8.37 -0.81 18.41
CA MET A 56 -7.15 -0.05 18.24
C MET A 56 -7.49 1.41 18.07
N THR A 57 -6.74 2.25 18.77
CA THR A 57 -6.81 3.70 18.64
C THR A 57 -5.40 4.20 18.40
N VAL A 58 -5.17 4.67 17.18
CA VAL A 58 -3.91 5.32 16.81
C VAL A 58 -3.84 6.71 17.44
N PRO A 59 -2.64 7.25 17.75
CA PRO A 59 -2.50 8.59 18.30
C PRO A 59 -3.16 9.65 17.40
N GLY A 60 -4.15 10.37 17.94
CA GLY A 60 -4.90 11.39 17.17
C GLY A 60 -5.95 10.83 16.21
N GLY A 61 -6.15 9.51 16.15
CA GLY A 61 -7.16 8.86 15.33
C GLY A 61 -8.43 8.47 16.07
N VAL A 62 -9.26 7.70 15.38
CA VAL A 62 -10.53 7.17 15.89
C VAL A 62 -10.35 5.70 16.29
N GLU A 63 -11.07 5.27 17.31
CA GLU A 63 -11.13 3.86 17.70
C GLU A 63 -11.73 3.00 16.57
N VAL A 64 -11.02 1.94 16.20
CA VAL A 64 -11.42 0.99 15.15
C VAL A 64 -11.33 -0.45 15.63
N PRO A 65 -12.19 -1.35 15.11
CA PRO A 65 -12.10 -2.77 15.40
C PRO A 65 -10.88 -3.41 14.70
N VAL A 66 -10.21 -4.29 15.43
CA VAL A 66 -9.11 -5.13 14.95
C VAL A 66 -9.67 -6.51 14.63
N GLU A 67 -9.85 -6.78 13.34
CA GLU A 67 -10.46 -8.01 12.83
C GLU A 67 -9.90 -8.38 11.46
N VAL A 68 -10.02 -9.66 11.12
CA VAL A 68 -9.63 -10.20 9.81
C VAL A 68 -10.62 -9.71 8.74
N ASP A 69 -10.10 -9.26 7.60
CA ASP A 69 -10.92 -8.86 6.47
C ASP A 69 -11.43 -10.07 5.68
N ASP A 70 -12.70 -10.03 5.25
CA ASP A 70 -13.23 -10.95 4.24
C ASP A 70 -12.66 -10.61 2.85
N ILE A 71 -11.71 -11.44 2.41
CA ILE A 71 -10.98 -11.25 1.16
C ILE A 71 -11.83 -11.49 -0.09
N ASP A 72 -12.95 -12.20 0.03
CA ASP A 72 -13.81 -12.53 -1.11
C ASP A 72 -14.83 -11.45 -1.40
N HIS A 73 -14.98 -10.48 -0.51
CA HIS A 73 -15.87 -9.34 -0.68
C HIS A 73 -15.60 -8.57 -1.99
N PHE A 74 -16.63 -8.34 -2.81
CA PHE A 74 -16.49 -7.67 -4.11
C PHE A 74 -15.93 -6.24 -4.02
N GLY A 75 -16.14 -5.54 -2.90
CA GLY A 75 -15.49 -4.25 -2.65
C GLY A 75 -13.96 -4.32 -2.65
N ASN A 76 -13.37 -5.51 -2.47
CA ASN A 76 -11.93 -5.79 -2.56
C ASN A 76 -11.49 -6.31 -3.94
N ARG A 77 -12.43 -6.46 -4.88
CA ARG A 77 -12.16 -6.83 -6.28
C ARG A 77 -12.10 -5.57 -7.15
N ARG A 78 -11.21 -5.56 -8.14
CA ARG A 78 -11.10 -4.48 -9.14
C ARG A 78 -10.93 -5.08 -10.53
N LEU A 79 -11.69 -4.54 -11.49
CA LEU A 79 -11.53 -4.88 -12.90
C LEU A 79 -10.30 -4.16 -13.47
N ARG A 80 -9.48 -4.91 -14.22
CA ARG A 80 -8.37 -4.36 -15.02
C ARG A 80 -8.76 -4.42 -16.48
N THR A 81 -8.69 -3.29 -17.17
CA THR A 81 -8.98 -3.23 -18.61
C THR A 81 -7.81 -3.78 -19.42
N VAL A 82 -8.06 -4.11 -20.69
CA VAL A 82 -7.00 -4.60 -21.60
C VAL A 82 -5.82 -3.62 -21.67
N GLY A 83 -6.11 -2.31 -21.73
CA GLY A 83 -5.07 -1.27 -21.73
C GLY A 83 -4.21 -1.28 -20.47
N GLU A 84 -4.80 -1.48 -19.28
CA GLU A 84 -4.06 -1.58 -18.02
C GLU A 84 -3.15 -2.82 -18.00
N LEU A 85 -3.59 -3.95 -18.57
CA LEU A 85 -2.77 -5.16 -18.66
C LEU A 85 -1.56 -4.95 -19.57
N ILE A 86 -1.77 -4.36 -20.76
CA ILE A 86 -0.70 -4.04 -21.71
C ILE A 86 0.28 -3.03 -21.09
N GLN A 87 -0.23 -1.97 -20.47
CA GLN A 87 0.59 -0.95 -19.81
C GLN A 87 1.48 -1.56 -18.71
N ASN A 88 0.95 -2.49 -17.92
CA ASN A 88 1.73 -3.17 -16.89
C ASN A 88 2.86 -4.03 -17.50
N GLN A 89 2.61 -4.72 -18.62
CA GLN A 89 3.65 -5.49 -19.31
C GLN A 89 4.76 -4.59 -19.87
N ILE A 90 4.40 -3.47 -20.50
CA ILE A 90 5.37 -2.50 -21.02
C ILE A 90 6.21 -1.92 -19.86
N ARG A 91 5.59 -1.59 -18.73
CA ARG A 91 6.30 -1.07 -17.55
C ARG A 91 7.38 -2.04 -17.05
N VAL A 92 7.07 -3.34 -17.00
CA VAL A 92 8.05 -4.38 -16.60
C VAL A 92 9.20 -4.44 -17.61
N GLY A 93 8.90 -4.40 -18.91
CA GLY A 93 9.91 -4.35 -19.97
C GLY A 93 10.84 -3.14 -19.85
N LEU A 94 10.27 -1.95 -19.65
CA LEU A 94 11.01 -0.71 -19.47
C LEU A 94 11.90 -0.74 -18.22
N SER A 95 11.44 -1.30 -17.10
CA SER A 95 12.26 -1.44 -15.89
C SER A 95 13.50 -2.31 -16.09
N ARG A 96 13.39 -3.38 -16.90
CA ARG A 96 14.56 -4.20 -17.29
C ARG A 96 15.51 -3.43 -18.18
N MET A 97 15.01 -2.68 -19.15
CA MET A 97 15.84 -1.82 -20.01
C MET A 97 16.53 -0.72 -19.20
N GLU A 98 15.83 -0.07 -18.27
CA GLU A 98 16.41 0.94 -17.37
C GLU A 98 17.62 0.37 -16.60
N ARG A 99 17.47 -0.85 -16.08
CA ARG A 99 18.58 -1.54 -15.40
C ARG A 99 19.78 -1.75 -16.32
N VAL A 100 19.57 -2.24 -17.54
CA VAL A 100 20.66 -2.45 -18.53
C VAL A 100 21.32 -1.12 -18.90
N VAL A 101 20.55 -0.05 -19.09
CA VAL A 101 21.09 1.28 -19.37
C VAL A 101 21.95 1.77 -18.21
N ARG A 102 21.47 1.64 -16.97
CA ARG A 102 22.23 2.02 -15.76
C ARG A 102 23.52 1.22 -15.61
N GLU A 103 23.49 -0.07 -15.92
CA GLU A 103 24.68 -0.95 -15.91
C GLU A 103 25.69 -0.56 -17.01
N ARG A 104 25.23 -0.18 -18.20
CA ARG A 104 26.11 0.31 -19.29
C ARG A 104 26.72 1.67 -18.97
N MET A 105 25.97 2.57 -18.33
CA MET A 105 26.47 3.89 -17.92
C MET A 105 27.66 3.84 -16.95
N THR A 106 27.80 2.76 -16.17
CA THR A 106 28.92 2.61 -15.23
C THR A 106 30.10 1.82 -15.78
N THR A 107 29.94 1.16 -16.94
CA THR A 107 30.94 0.21 -17.49
C THR A 107 31.49 0.62 -18.86
N GLN A 108 30.77 1.42 -19.63
CA GLN A 108 31.17 1.84 -20.97
C GLN A 108 31.80 3.24 -20.95
N ASP A 109 32.74 3.46 -21.86
CA ASP A 109 33.39 4.75 -22.05
C ASP A 109 32.38 5.79 -22.55
N VAL A 110 32.46 7.02 -22.04
CA VAL A 110 31.41 8.05 -22.18
C VAL A 110 31.16 8.42 -23.64
N GLU A 111 32.19 8.34 -24.49
CA GLU A 111 32.10 8.60 -25.93
C GLU A 111 31.45 7.46 -26.73
N ALA A 112 31.34 6.25 -26.15
CA ALA A 112 30.75 5.08 -26.79
C ALA A 112 29.31 4.76 -26.29
N ILE A 113 28.80 5.51 -25.31
CA ILE A 113 27.44 5.34 -24.81
C ILE A 113 26.46 5.91 -25.85
N THR A 114 25.83 5.03 -26.61
CA THR A 114 24.61 5.34 -27.38
C THR A 114 23.38 4.79 -26.66
N PRO A 115 22.31 5.60 -26.52
CA PRO A 115 21.08 5.19 -25.84
C PRO A 115 20.33 4.08 -26.60
#